data_AF-A0A928KXS1-F1
#
_entry.id   AF-A0A928KXS1-F1
#
_cell.length_a   1.000
_cell.length_b   1.000
_cell.length_c   1.000
_cell.angle_alpha   90.00
_cell.angle_beta   90.00
_cell.angle_gamma   90.00
#
_symmetry.space_group_name_H-M   'P 1'
#
loop_
_entity.id
_entity.type
_entity.pdbx_description
1 polymer ?
#
loop_
_entity_poly.entity_id
_entity_poly.type
_entity_poly.pdbx_seq_one_letter_code
_entity_poly.pdbx_strand_id
1 'polypeptide(L)'
;MYKKIKSVVNKLCILVVAAVFCSMSAAVIAGSAVKDDDMKYTVEIVDADKEVLDIIPIGIGVRGDANTDGKVTVSDASHIARYLANISINKNYMPGFKGSLGEAMGDANADGKLTVSDAAKIARYLAKKFANPDLGWD
;
A
#
# COMPACT_ATOMS: atom_id res chain seq x y z
N MET A 1 7.84 -36.59 -50.46
CA MET A 1 9.04 -35.74 -50.68
C MET A 1 9.47 -35.13 -49.35
N TYR A 2 10.78 -34.92 -49.22
CA TYR A 2 11.58 -34.75 -48.01
C TYR A 2 11.41 -33.42 -47.25
N LYS A 3 11.64 -33.51 -45.91
CA LYS A 3 12.31 -32.57 -44.96
C LYS A 3 11.81 -31.10 -44.85
N LYS A 4 11.42 -30.58 -43.68
CA LYS A 4 12.05 -30.46 -42.33
C LYS A 4 13.16 -29.39 -42.26
N ILE A 5 12.84 -28.22 -41.70
CA ILE A 5 13.72 -27.33 -40.90
C ILE A 5 12.82 -26.67 -39.83
N LYS A 6 12.66 -27.25 -38.63
CA LYS A 6 13.49 -27.10 -37.41
C LYS A 6 13.62 -25.67 -36.87
N SER A 7 12.89 -25.43 -35.77
CA SER A 7 13.39 -24.92 -34.49
C SER A 7 12.41 -25.49 -33.44
N VAL A 8 12.61 -26.57 -32.70
CA VAL A 8 13.75 -27.14 -31.96
C VAL A 8 14.35 -26.16 -30.96
N VAL A 9 13.63 -25.97 -29.85
CA VAL A 9 14.13 -26.22 -28.49
C VAL A 9 12.94 -26.76 -27.66
N ASN A 10 12.36 -27.93 -27.97
CA ASN A 10 12.74 -29.26 -27.49
C ASN A 10 13.29 -29.34 -26.06
N LYS A 11 12.62 -30.20 -25.28
CA LYS A 11 12.96 -30.83 -23.97
C LYS A 11 12.53 -30.00 -22.75
N LEU A 12 11.69 -30.49 -21.83
CA LEU A 12 11.66 -31.85 -21.28
C LEU A 12 10.37 -32.12 -20.45
N CYS A 13 9.78 -33.32 -20.61
CA CYS A 13 8.73 -34.02 -19.82
C CYS A 13 7.30 -33.46 -19.85
N ILE A 14 6.27 -34.08 -20.45
CA ILE A 14 5.73 -35.46 -20.42
C ILE A 14 5.31 -35.94 -19.01
N LEU A 15 4.05 -35.65 -18.67
CA LEU A 15 2.98 -36.64 -18.39
C LEU A 15 3.09 -37.53 -17.13
N VAL A 16 2.35 -37.17 -16.07
CA VAL A 16 1.75 -38.11 -15.10
C VAL A 16 0.37 -37.54 -14.72
N VAL A 17 -0.71 -38.00 -15.38
CA VAL A 17 -1.71 -38.97 -14.90
C VAL A 17 -2.91 -38.31 -14.20
N ALA A 18 -4.06 -38.85 -14.57
CA ALA A 18 -5.41 -38.48 -14.21
C ALA A 18 -5.72 -38.46 -12.70
N ALA A 19 -6.86 -37.82 -12.43
CA ALA A 19 -7.64 -37.87 -11.20
C ALA A 19 -7.04 -37.09 -10.02
N VAL A 20 -7.65 -35.94 -9.74
CA VAL A 20 -8.32 -35.62 -8.47
C VAL A 20 -8.80 -34.17 -8.62
N PHE A 21 -10.12 -33.97 -8.57
CA PHE A 21 -10.67 -32.67 -8.23
C PHE A 21 -10.09 -32.28 -6.87
N CYS A 22 -9.11 -31.37 -6.81
CA CYS A 22 -8.78 -30.71 -5.56
C CYS A 22 -8.07 -29.40 -5.87
N SER A 23 -8.75 -28.33 -5.48
CA SER A 23 -8.24 -26.97 -5.34
C SER A 23 -7.41 -26.48 -6.51
N MET A 24 -8.08 -25.80 -7.44
CA MET A 24 -7.47 -24.70 -8.17
C MET A 24 -6.90 -23.78 -7.07
N SER A 25 -5.63 -23.98 -6.75
CA SER A 25 -4.90 -23.14 -5.83
C SER A 25 -4.79 -21.83 -6.58
N ALA A 26 -5.80 -20.98 -6.37
CA ALA A 26 -5.70 -19.58 -6.66
C ALA A 26 -4.42 -19.18 -5.95
N ALA A 27 -3.38 -18.89 -6.74
CA ALA A 27 -2.32 -18.04 -6.29
C ALA A 27 -3.02 -16.73 -5.92
N VAL A 28 -3.52 -16.67 -4.69
CA VAL A 28 -3.84 -15.43 -4.00
C VAL A 28 -2.53 -14.70 -4.08
N ILE A 29 -2.47 -13.76 -5.03
CA ILE A 29 -1.46 -12.71 -5.05
C ILE A 29 -1.49 -12.23 -3.62
N ALA A 30 -0.44 -12.55 -2.86
CA ALA A 30 -0.34 -12.19 -1.47
C ALA A 30 -0.48 -10.67 -1.46
N GLY A 31 -1.72 -10.20 -1.20
CA GLY A 31 -2.00 -8.82 -0.91
C GLY A 31 -0.99 -8.50 0.15
N SER A 32 -0.08 -7.58 -0.16
CA SER A 32 0.96 -7.19 0.76
C SER A 32 0.19 -6.74 2.00
N ALA A 33 0.17 -7.60 3.02
CA ALA A 33 -0.66 -7.41 4.19
C ALA A 33 -0.15 -6.12 4.82
N VAL A 34 -0.85 -5.04 4.53
CA VAL A 34 -0.66 -3.77 5.20
C VAL A 34 -0.91 -4.07 6.67
N LYS A 35 0.04 -3.68 7.52
CA LYS A 35 -0.03 -4.00 8.95
C LYS A 35 -1.38 -3.52 9.51
N ASP A 36 -2.05 -4.46 10.16
CA ASP A 36 -3.49 -4.54 10.44
C ASP A 36 -4.00 -3.47 11.42
N ASP A 37 -3.13 -2.93 12.29
CA ASP A 37 -3.55 -2.15 13.46
C ASP A 37 -4.29 -0.84 13.12
N ASP A 38 -4.12 -0.28 11.91
CA ASP A 38 -4.70 1.00 11.49
C ASP A 38 -5.90 0.86 10.51
N MET A 39 -6.14 -0.33 9.95
CA MET A 39 -7.19 -0.57 8.93
C MET A 39 -8.43 -1.22 9.55
N LYS A 40 -9.16 -0.43 10.34
CA LYS A 40 -10.28 -0.90 11.17
C LYS A 40 -11.49 -1.44 10.39
N TYR A 41 -11.66 -1.07 9.13
CA TYR A 41 -12.83 -1.46 8.33
C TYR A 41 -12.42 -2.43 7.24
N THR A 42 -13.31 -3.33 6.87
CA THR A 42 -13.13 -4.21 5.72
C THR A 42 -14.34 -4.10 4.81
N VAL A 43 -14.10 -4.14 3.51
CA VAL A 43 -15.15 -4.29 2.51
C VAL A 43 -14.99 -5.64 1.85
N GLU A 44 -16.03 -6.46 1.99
CA GLU A 44 -16.13 -7.76 1.33
C GLU A 44 -16.61 -7.54 -0.10
N ILE A 45 -15.82 -7.99 -1.07
CA ILE A 45 -16.26 -8.12 -2.46
C ILE A 45 -17.00 -9.45 -2.56
N VAL A 46 -18.30 -9.37 -2.82
CA VAL A 46 -19.15 -10.55 -2.95
C VAL A 46 -19.57 -10.80 -4.39
N ASP A 47 -19.73 -12.07 -4.76
CA ASP A 47 -20.34 -12.46 -6.04
C ASP A 47 -21.87 -12.26 -6.01
N ALA A 48 -22.53 -12.47 -7.15
CA ALA A 48 -23.99 -12.49 -7.29
C ALA A 48 -24.67 -13.45 -6.30
N ASP A 49 -23.99 -14.53 -5.92
CA ASP A 49 -24.45 -15.53 -4.95
C ASP A 49 -24.08 -15.18 -3.49
N LYS A 50 -23.53 -13.99 -3.24
CA LYS A 50 -23.08 -13.48 -1.94
C LYS A 50 -21.89 -14.23 -1.31
N GLU A 51 -21.17 -15.00 -2.09
CA GLU A 51 -19.91 -15.61 -1.68
C GLU A 51 -18.81 -14.54 -1.66
N VAL A 52 -17.99 -14.53 -0.60
CA VAL A 52 -16.90 -13.57 -0.43
C VAL A 52 -15.74 -13.97 -1.34
N LEU A 53 -15.43 -13.11 -2.32
CA LEU A 53 -14.36 -13.29 -3.29
C LEU A 53 -13.05 -12.66 -2.80
N ASP A 54 -13.13 -11.49 -2.16
CA ASP A 54 -11.96 -10.77 -1.67
C ASP A 54 -12.33 -9.83 -0.51
N ILE A 55 -11.35 -9.48 0.32
CA ILE A 55 -11.50 -8.59 1.47
C ILE A 55 -10.52 -7.43 1.30
N ILE A 56 -11.05 -6.23 1.10
CA ILE A 56 -10.25 -5.00 1.04
C ILE A 56 -10.25 -4.36 2.43
N PRO A 57 -9.10 -4.25 3.09
CA PRO A 57 -9.00 -3.48 4.32
C PRO A 57 -9.00 -1.98 4.01
N ILE A 58 -9.70 -1.21 4.84
CA ILE A 58 -9.89 0.23 4.73
C ILE A 58 -9.48 0.87 6.05
N GLY A 59 -8.47 1.73 5.98
CA GLY A 59 -8.11 2.65 7.06
C GLY A 59 -8.78 4.00 6.87
N ILE A 60 -9.31 4.56 7.95
CA ILE A 60 -9.79 5.95 8.00
C ILE A 60 -8.82 6.70 8.91
N GLY A 61 -8.16 7.71 8.37
CA GLY A 61 -7.22 8.55 9.10
C GLY A 61 -7.46 10.03 8.86
N VAL A 62 -6.71 10.86 9.59
CA VAL A 62 -6.70 12.30 9.39
C VAL A 62 -5.64 12.63 8.35
N ARG A 63 -5.99 13.40 7.32
CA ARG A 63 -4.99 13.88 6.33
C ARG A 63 -3.86 14.62 7.07
N GLY A 64 -2.62 14.25 6.79
CA GLY A 64 -1.41 14.81 7.40
C GLY A 64 -0.98 14.17 8.72
N ASP A 65 -1.72 13.19 9.24
CA ASP A 65 -1.35 12.37 10.41
C ASP A 65 -0.53 11.17 9.95
N ALA A 66 0.79 11.37 9.83
CA ALA A 66 1.71 10.38 9.29
C ALA A 66 2.14 9.36 10.35
N ASN A 67 2.10 9.75 11.64
CA ASN A 67 2.49 8.87 12.75
C ASN A 67 1.31 8.10 13.37
N THR A 68 0.10 8.29 12.81
CA THR A 68 -1.17 7.66 13.21
C THR A 68 -1.56 7.90 14.68
N ASP A 69 -1.19 9.06 15.23
CA ASP A 69 -1.51 9.43 16.62
C ASP A 69 -2.88 10.12 16.78
N GLY A 70 -3.58 10.35 15.67
CA GLY A 70 -4.88 11.00 15.60
C GLY A 70 -4.81 12.52 15.55
N LYS A 71 -3.61 13.12 15.51
CA LYS A 71 -3.41 14.58 15.51
C LYS A 71 -2.40 14.98 14.44
N VAL A 72 -2.74 16.04 13.71
CA VAL A 72 -1.80 16.66 12.77
C VAL A 72 -0.91 17.65 13.54
N THR A 73 0.37 17.34 13.63
CA THR A 73 1.38 18.13 14.35
C THR A 73 2.69 18.24 13.56
N VAL A 74 3.66 19.00 14.08
CA VAL A 74 5.01 19.10 13.49
C VAL A 74 5.75 17.75 13.55
N SER A 75 5.33 16.85 14.45
CA SER A 75 5.86 15.50 14.55
C SER A 75 5.61 14.71 13.27
N ASP A 76 4.48 14.89 12.59
CA ASP A 76 4.15 14.22 11.34
C ASP A 76 5.08 14.62 10.20
N ALA A 77 5.29 15.93 10.04
CA ALA A 77 6.23 16.44 9.06
C ALA A 77 7.66 15.92 9.33
N SER A 78 8.05 15.87 10.61
CA SER A 78 9.34 15.33 11.04
C SER A 78 9.44 13.82 10.81
N HIS A 79 8.34 13.10 10.98
CA HIS A 79 8.23 11.66 10.78
C HIS A 79 8.47 11.30 9.30
N ILE A 80 7.79 11.99 8.39
CA ILE A 80 7.97 11.84 6.94
C ILE A 80 9.41 12.18 6.54
N ALA A 81 9.93 13.33 6.98
CA ALA A 81 11.30 13.74 6.65
C ALA A 81 12.33 12.72 7.14
N ARG A 82 12.16 12.21 8.36
CA ARG A 82 13.04 11.17 8.92
C ARG A 82 12.97 9.87 8.12
N TYR A 83 11.77 9.42 7.75
CA TYR A 83 11.58 8.24 6.92
C TYR A 83 12.29 8.39 5.57
N LEU A 84 12.05 9.50 4.85
CA LEU A 84 12.65 9.76 3.54
C LEU A 84 14.18 9.91 3.59
N ALA A 85 14.72 10.52 4.65
CA ALA A 85 16.16 10.62 4.82
C ALA A 85 16.80 9.23 5.05
N ASN A 86 16.21 8.42 5.92
CA ASN A 86 16.80 7.14 6.32
C ASN A 86 16.56 6.03 5.29
N ILE A 87 15.45 6.04 4.53
CA ILE A 87 15.18 5.01 3.51
C ILE A 87 16.22 5.01 2.38
N SER A 88 16.83 6.19 2.12
CA SER A 88 17.91 6.34 1.14
C SER A 88 19.21 5.63 1.56
N ILE A 89 19.41 5.48 2.87
CA ILE A 89 20.60 4.84 3.48
C ILE A 89 20.30 3.38 3.82
N ASN A 90 19.14 3.11 4.40
CA ASN A 90 18.67 1.81 4.83
C ASN A 90 17.27 1.55 4.27
N LYS A 91 17.18 0.71 3.23
CA LYS A 91 15.91 0.35 2.58
C LYS A 91 14.91 -0.36 3.50
N ASN A 92 15.36 -0.89 4.64
CA ASN A 92 14.53 -1.54 5.65
C ASN A 92 14.25 -0.63 6.87
N TYR A 93 14.52 0.67 6.77
CA TYR A 93 14.17 1.63 7.81
C TYR A 93 12.64 1.67 7.98
N MET A 94 12.17 1.59 9.23
CA MET A 94 10.74 1.55 9.58
C MET A 94 9.95 0.49 8.79
N PRO A 95 10.22 -0.80 9.03
CA PRO A 95 9.58 -1.87 8.28
C PRO A 95 8.07 -1.84 8.49
N GLY A 96 7.32 -1.72 7.38
CA GLY A 96 5.87 -1.65 7.38
C GLY A 96 5.27 -0.24 7.48
N PHE A 97 6.08 0.82 7.46
CA PHE A 97 5.57 2.17 7.18
C PHE A 97 5.19 2.32 5.70
N LYS A 98 6.01 1.76 4.80
CA LYS A 98 5.64 1.64 3.39
C LYS A 98 4.43 0.72 3.23
N GLY A 99 3.39 1.20 2.57
CA GLY A 99 2.08 0.59 2.40
C GLY A 99 1.14 0.82 3.58
N SER A 100 1.55 1.51 4.65
CA SER A 100 0.68 1.72 5.82
C SER A 100 -0.34 2.84 5.63
N LEU A 101 -1.31 2.89 6.54
CA LEU A 101 -2.21 4.03 6.63
C LEU A 101 -1.42 5.33 6.86
N GLY A 102 -0.37 5.31 7.68
CA GLY A 102 0.50 6.48 7.92
C GLY A 102 1.20 6.99 6.66
N GLU A 103 1.63 6.13 5.73
CA GLU A 103 2.15 6.58 4.42
C GLU A 103 1.04 7.22 3.58
N ALA A 104 -0.15 6.62 3.55
CA ALA A 104 -1.28 7.14 2.78
C ALA A 104 -1.82 8.48 3.35
N MET A 105 -1.89 8.61 4.68
CA MET A 105 -2.33 9.84 5.35
C MET A 105 -1.24 10.91 5.33
N GLY A 106 0.02 10.49 5.31
CA GLY A 106 1.18 11.36 5.19
C GLY A 106 1.30 12.03 3.82
N ASP A 107 0.67 11.50 2.77
CA ASP A 107 0.50 12.15 1.45
C ASP A 107 -0.47 13.35 1.58
N ALA A 108 0.05 14.41 2.19
CA ALA A 108 -0.72 15.60 2.49
C ALA A 108 -1.02 16.43 1.24
N ASN A 109 -0.31 16.25 0.12
CA ASN A 109 -0.61 16.95 -1.13
C ASN A 109 -1.57 16.15 -2.06
N ALA A 110 -1.84 14.88 -1.74
CA ALA A 110 -2.70 13.96 -2.47
C ALA A 110 -2.24 13.69 -3.93
N ASP A 111 -0.93 13.67 -4.15
CA ASP A 111 -0.32 13.35 -5.45
C ASP A 111 -0.05 11.85 -5.66
N GLY A 112 -0.34 11.04 -4.65
CA GLY A 112 -0.14 9.59 -4.62
C GLY A 112 1.28 9.18 -4.22
N LYS A 113 2.13 10.10 -3.78
CA LYS A 113 3.53 9.84 -3.41
C LYS A 113 3.90 10.56 -2.12
N LEU A 114 4.42 9.80 -1.16
CA LEU A 114 5.00 10.40 0.04
C LEU A 114 6.37 11.03 -0.26
N THR A 115 6.45 12.36 -0.21
CA THR A 115 7.66 13.13 -0.50
C THR A 115 7.92 14.22 0.54
N VAL A 116 9.05 14.93 0.40
CA VAL A 116 9.38 16.09 1.23
C VAL A 116 8.37 17.24 1.06
N SER A 117 7.66 17.28 -0.07
CA SER A 117 6.62 18.27 -0.35
C SER A 117 5.45 18.12 0.63
N ASP A 118 5.16 16.89 1.06
CA ASP A 118 4.10 16.59 2.01
C ASP A 118 4.43 17.09 3.41
N ALA A 119 5.67 16.83 3.86
CA ALA A 119 6.19 17.40 5.10
C ALA A 119 6.11 18.94 5.09
N ALA A 120 6.46 19.57 3.96
CA ALA A 120 6.36 21.02 3.80
C ALA A 120 4.90 21.51 3.77
N LYS A 121 3.98 20.74 3.17
CA LYS A 121 2.54 21.05 3.13
C LYS A 121 1.92 20.97 4.53
N ILE A 122 2.26 19.95 5.32
CA ILE A 122 1.84 19.83 6.74
C ILE A 122 2.38 21.01 7.55
N ALA A 123 3.68 21.33 7.44
CA ALA A 123 4.27 22.46 8.15
C ALA A 123 3.60 23.79 7.78
N ARG A 124 3.31 24.01 6.50
CA ARG A 124 2.59 25.19 6.01
C ARG A 124 1.16 25.23 6.52
N TYR A 125 0.46 24.10 6.51
CA TYR A 125 -0.90 23.97 7.04
C TYR A 125 -0.93 24.36 8.52
N LEU A 126 -0.01 23.85 9.33
CA LEU A 126 0.08 24.16 10.76
C LEU A 126 0.38 25.64 11.02
N ALA A 127 1.30 26.23 10.25
CA ALA A 127 1.62 27.65 10.38
C ALA A 127 0.40 28.54 10.04
N LYS A 128 -0.34 28.21 8.99
CA LYS A 128 -1.55 28.95 8.64
C LYS A 128 -2.69 28.70 9.65
N LYS A 129 -2.83 27.47 10.16
CA LYS A 129 -3.84 27.11 11.17
C LYS A 129 -3.60 27.82 12.51
N PHE A 130 -2.34 28.04 12.86
CA PHE A 130 -1.99 28.88 14.01
C PHE A 130 -2.48 30.32 13.84
N ALA A 131 -2.41 30.88 12.63
CA ALA A 131 -2.92 32.22 12.33
C ALA A 131 -4.45 32.26 12.13
N ASN A 132 -5.05 31.18 11.64
CA ASN A 132 -6.48 31.03 11.42
C ASN A 132 -6.94 29.63 11.87
N PRO A 133 -7.49 29.50 13.10
CA PRO A 133 -7.91 28.22 13.66
C PRO A 133 -8.97 27.47 12.83
N ASP A 134 -9.80 28.20 12.08
CA ASP A 134 -10.89 27.64 11.27
C ASP A 134 -10.40 27.14 9.89
N LEU A 135 -9.10 27.22 9.63
CA LEU A 135 -8.52 26.81 8.36
C LEU A 135 -8.53 25.27 8.18
N GLY A 136 -9.26 24.84 7.16
CA GLY A 136 -9.24 23.46 6.65
C GLY A 136 -8.05 23.18 5.73
N TRP A 137 -7.98 21.94 5.24
CA TRP A 137 -7.03 21.56 4.20
C TRP A 137 -7.40 22.24 2.88
N ASP A 138 -6.48 23.04 2.34
CA ASP A 138 -6.58 23.73 1.05
C ASP A 138 -6.12 22.87 -0.14
#